data_AF-A0A0G0WR72-F1
#
_entry.id   AF-A0A0G0WR72-F1
#
_cell.length_a   1.000
_cell.length_b   1.000
_cell.length_c   1.000
_cell.angle_alpha   90.00
_cell.angle_beta   90.00
_cell.angle_gamma   90.00
#
_symmetry.space_group_name_H-M   'P 1'
#
loop_
_entity.id
_entity.type
_entity.pdbx_description
1 polymer ?
#
loop_
_entity_poly.entity_id
_entity_poly.type
_entity_poly.pdbx_seq_one_letter_code
_entity_poly.pdbx_strand_id
1 'polypeptide(L)'
;MIKINKIECKSQYGACPSEINSKLQTLNSKQIKKILDDEQMVSDYSIQYAFPDKLKVDILLKKARFAVYNKDTQIYLLLGNADEVLGTSDETLLPYVIQNGETPNLFALTLMEGVFNMYQVNKGEMINSGLVVELPTRVRVILPLEIKIAYDKN
;
A
#
# COMPACT_ATOMS: atom_id res chain seq x y z
N MET A 1 -30.69 -19.40 -17.66
CA MET A 1 -29.38 -18.76 -17.38
C MET A 1 -29.69 -17.38 -16.84
N ILE A 2 -29.29 -17.07 -15.61
CA ILE A 2 -29.55 -15.77 -14.99
C ILE A 2 -28.58 -14.75 -15.60
N LYS A 3 -29.10 -13.64 -16.13
CA LYS A 3 -28.29 -12.57 -16.74
C LYS A 3 -27.92 -11.57 -15.63
N ILE A 4 -26.63 -11.52 -15.28
CA ILE A 4 -26.11 -10.53 -14.32
C ILE A 4 -25.97 -9.21 -15.08
N ASN A 5 -26.68 -8.18 -14.64
CA ASN A 5 -26.64 -6.85 -15.25
C ASN A 5 -25.85 -5.84 -14.40
N LYS A 6 -25.59 -6.15 -13.13
CA LYS A 6 -24.93 -5.22 -12.21
C LYS A 6 -23.95 -5.93 -11.27
N ILE A 7 -22.73 -5.40 -11.19
CA ILE A 7 -21.73 -5.81 -10.19
C ILE A 7 -21.60 -4.67 -9.17
N GLU A 8 -21.88 -4.97 -7.91
CA GLU A 8 -21.70 -4.04 -6.79
C GLU A 8 -20.45 -4.49 -6.00
N CYS A 9 -19.38 -3.71 -6.08
CA CYS A 9 -18.11 -4.00 -5.42
C CYS A 9 -17.93 -3.11 -4.18
N LYS A 10 -17.58 -3.72 -3.04
CA LYS A 10 -17.20 -3.01 -1.80
C LYS A 10 -15.93 -3.58 -1.18
N SER A 11 -15.17 -2.73 -0.51
CA SER A 11 -14.04 -3.11 0.34
C SER A 11 -14.36 -2.89 1.82
N GLN A 12 -13.48 -3.33 2.72
CA GLN A 12 -13.59 -3.01 4.16
C GLN A 12 -13.51 -1.50 4.44
N TYR A 13 -13.06 -0.69 3.49
CA TYR A 13 -12.96 0.76 3.58
C TYR A 13 -14.07 1.50 2.81
N GLY A 14 -15.06 0.77 2.25
CA GLY A 14 -16.17 1.34 1.50
C GLY A 14 -16.15 0.93 0.03
N ALA A 15 -15.82 1.85 -0.87
CA ALA A 15 -15.75 1.55 -2.30
C ALA A 15 -14.55 0.64 -2.63
N CYS A 16 -14.64 -0.14 -3.70
CA CYS A 16 -13.48 -0.84 -4.25
C CYS A 16 -12.50 0.14 -4.90
N PRO A 17 -11.19 -0.17 -4.88
CA PRO A 17 -10.20 0.55 -5.68
C PRO A 17 -10.64 0.63 -7.15
N SER A 18 -10.36 1.76 -7.79
CA SER A 18 -10.75 2.02 -9.18
C SER A 18 -10.19 0.97 -10.15
N GLU A 19 -8.96 0.50 -9.90
CA GLU A 19 -8.31 -0.54 -10.68
C GLU A 19 -9.12 -1.85 -10.69
N ILE A 20 -9.44 -2.39 -9.50
CA ILE A 20 -10.26 -3.60 -9.38
C ILE A 20 -11.65 -3.35 -9.96
N ASN A 21 -12.27 -2.21 -9.63
CA ASN A 21 -13.62 -1.92 -10.11
C ASN A 21 -13.68 -1.90 -11.64
N SER A 22 -12.69 -1.30 -12.32
CA SER A 22 -12.63 -1.27 -13.79
C SER A 22 -12.46 -2.66 -14.42
N LYS A 23 -11.65 -3.53 -13.81
CA LYS A 23 -11.47 -4.94 -14.24
C LYS A 23 -12.76 -5.76 -14.05
N LEU A 24 -13.54 -5.46 -13.01
CA LEU A 24 -14.80 -6.14 -12.75
C LEU A 24 -15.93 -5.71 -13.71
N GLN A 25 -16.00 -4.43 -14.10
CA GLN A 25 -17.05 -3.93 -15.00
C GLN A 25 -16.90 -4.41 -16.45
N THR A 26 -15.71 -4.87 -16.85
CA THR A 26 -15.39 -5.21 -18.24
C THR A 26 -15.69 -6.67 -18.62
N LEU A 27 -16.04 -7.55 -17.67
CA LEU A 27 -16.06 -8.99 -17.90
C LEU A 27 -17.32 -9.73 -17.45
N ASN A 28 -17.51 -10.89 -18.08
CA ASN A 28 -18.62 -11.81 -17.82
C ASN A 28 -18.40 -12.48 -16.45
N SER A 29 -19.45 -12.58 -15.64
CA SER A 29 -19.43 -13.02 -14.22
C SER A 29 -18.58 -14.26 -13.88
N LYS A 30 -18.38 -15.17 -14.85
CA LYS A 30 -17.57 -16.39 -14.68
C LYS A 30 -16.07 -16.13 -14.49
N GLN A 31 -15.56 -14.95 -14.83
CA GLN A 31 -14.14 -14.62 -14.73
C GLN A 31 -13.78 -13.78 -13.50
N ILE A 32 -14.78 -13.31 -12.75
CA ILE A 32 -14.58 -12.45 -11.56
C ILE A 32 -13.69 -13.12 -10.53
N LYS A 33 -13.92 -14.42 -10.29
CA LYS A 33 -13.10 -15.20 -9.35
C LYS A 33 -11.62 -15.14 -9.72
N LYS A 34 -11.31 -15.40 -11.00
CA LYS A 34 -9.94 -15.37 -11.51
C LYS A 34 -9.29 -13.98 -11.38
N ILE A 35 -10.04 -12.92 -11.70
CA ILE A 35 -9.55 -11.54 -11.55
C ILE A 35 -9.15 -11.30 -10.10
N LEU A 36 -10.02 -11.62 -9.15
CA LEU A 36 -9.75 -11.38 -7.73
C LEU A 36 -8.63 -12.27 -7.19
N ASP A 37 -8.48 -13.50 -7.68
CA ASP A 37 -7.37 -14.41 -7.34
C ASP A 37 -6.03 -13.89 -7.87
N ASP A 38 -6.02 -13.26 -9.05
CA ASP A 38 -4.82 -12.70 -9.69
C ASP A 38 -4.44 -11.31 -9.11
N GLU A 39 -5.32 -10.69 -8.30
CA GLU A 39 -5.09 -9.35 -7.74
C GLU A 39 -4.26 -9.39 -6.46
N GLN A 40 -3.03 -8.89 -6.55
CA GLN A 40 -2.08 -8.89 -5.44
C GLN A 40 -2.59 -8.14 -4.20
N MET A 41 -3.40 -7.09 -4.40
CA MET A 41 -3.94 -6.27 -3.32
C MET A 41 -5.13 -6.91 -2.59
N VAL A 42 -5.71 -7.98 -3.15
CA VAL A 42 -6.82 -8.72 -2.54
C VAL A 42 -6.25 -9.79 -1.62
N SER A 43 -6.67 -9.75 -0.36
CA SER A 43 -6.34 -10.78 0.64
C SER A 43 -7.37 -11.91 0.63
N ASP A 44 -8.65 -11.56 0.47
CA ASP A 44 -9.77 -12.50 0.43
C ASP A 44 -10.97 -11.80 -0.21
N TYR A 45 -12.00 -12.55 -0.59
CA TYR A 45 -13.22 -11.98 -1.14
C TYR A 45 -14.43 -12.90 -0.96
N SER A 46 -15.62 -12.31 -1.02
CA SER A 46 -16.87 -13.06 -1.11
C SER A 46 -17.68 -12.59 -2.32
N ILE A 47 -18.26 -13.55 -3.02
CA ILE A 47 -19.11 -13.32 -4.19
C ILE A 47 -20.48 -13.89 -3.86
N GLN A 48 -21.50 -13.05 -3.90
CA GLN A 48 -22.87 -13.44 -3.59
C GLN A 48 -23.81 -12.98 -4.70
N TYR A 49 -24.72 -13.87 -5.08
CA TYR A 49 -25.80 -13.51 -6.00
C TYR A 49 -26.90 -12.77 -5.24
N ALA A 50 -27.22 -11.57 -5.67
CA ALA A 50 -28.31 -10.77 -5.15
C ALA A 50 -29.41 -10.65 -6.22
N PHE A 51 -30.53 -11.32 -5.96
CA PHE A 51 -31.70 -11.30 -6.84
C PHE A 51 -32.23 -9.86 -7.03
N PRO A 52 -32.70 -9.46 -8.24
CA PRO A 52 -32.99 -10.29 -9.41
C PRO A 52 -31.87 -10.43 -10.46
N ASP A 53 -30.82 -9.62 -10.42
CA ASP A 53 -29.79 -9.58 -11.48
C ASP A 53 -28.44 -8.99 -11.04
N LYS A 54 -28.18 -8.97 -9.73
CA LYS A 54 -26.98 -8.34 -9.16
C LYS A 54 -25.99 -9.40 -8.66
N LEU A 55 -24.71 -9.07 -8.80
CA LEU A 55 -23.64 -9.79 -8.13
C LEU A 55 -22.97 -8.84 -7.13
N LYS A 56 -23.02 -9.21 -5.85
CA LYS A 56 -22.34 -8.50 -4.78
C LYS A 56 -20.94 -9.10 -4.61
N VAL A 57 -19.93 -8.24 -4.67
CA VAL A 57 -18.53 -8.61 -4.50
C VAL A 57 -17.99 -7.81 -3.33
N ASP A 58 -17.78 -8.46 -2.19
CA ASP A 58 -17.13 -7.85 -1.05
C ASP A 58 -15.67 -8.34 -1.04
N ILE A 59 -14.72 -7.42 -1.14
CA ILE A 59 -13.28 -7.73 -1.13
C ILE A 59 -12.65 -7.31 0.19
N LEU A 60 -11.69 -8.09 0.66
CA LEU A 60 -10.80 -7.74 1.75
C LEU A 60 -9.45 -7.39 1.15
N LEU A 61 -9.07 -6.11 1.21
CA LEU A 61 -7.75 -5.67 0.75
C LEU A 61 -6.67 -6.03 1.78
N LYS A 62 -5.47 -6.38 1.31
CA LYS A 62 -4.28 -6.46 2.15
C LYS A 62 -4.02 -5.11 2.81
N LYS A 63 -3.58 -5.14 4.07
CA LYS A 63 -3.28 -3.92 4.82
C LYS A 63 -1.89 -3.42 4.46
N ALA A 64 -1.81 -2.27 3.80
CA ALA A 64 -0.55 -1.57 3.63
C ALA A 64 -0.02 -1.08 4.99
N ARG A 65 1.28 -1.26 5.22
CA ARG A 65 1.97 -0.87 6.47
C ARG A 65 2.66 0.48 6.33
N PHE A 66 3.27 0.72 5.18
CA PHE A 66 4.03 1.92 4.88
C PHE A 66 3.96 2.21 3.37
N ALA A 67 4.41 3.40 2.98
CA ALA A 67 4.44 3.82 1.59
C ALA A 67 5.80 4.40 1.19
N VAL A 68 6.09 4.38 -0.11
CA VAL A 68 7.20 5.13 -0.68
C VAL A 68 6.63 6.23 -1.55
N TYR A 69 7.04 7.48 -1.29
CA TYR A 69 6.77 8.56 -2.23
C TYR A 69 7.94 8.68 -3.20
N ASN A 70 7.68 8.35 -4.47
CA ASN A 70 8.68 8.46 -5.52
C ASN A 70 8.66 9.88 -6.08
N LYS A 71 9.79 10.60 -5.98
CA LYS A 71 9.90 11.98 -6.48
C LYS A 71 9.79 12.09 -8.00
N ASP A 72 10.17 11.04 -8.73
CA ASP A 72 10.20 11.03 -10.20
C ASP A 72 8.78 10.91 -10.78
N THR A 73 7.94 10.07 -10.17
CA THR A 73 6.57 9.81 -10.62
C THR A 73 5.50 10.57 -9.84
N GLN A 74 5.86 11.16 -8.69
CA GLN A 74 4.97 11.91 -7.79
C GLN A 74 3.77 11.10 -7.26
N ILE A 75 3.92 9.78 -7.15
CA ILE A 75 2.88 8.88 -6.60
C ILE A 75 3.41 8.12 -5.39
N TYR A 76 2.49 7.71 -4.51
CA TYR A 76 2.78 6.79 -3.42
C TYR A 76 2.68 5.35 -3.91
N LEU A 77 3.72 4.58 -3.70
CA LEU A 77 3.69 3.12 -3.76
C LEU A 77 3.30 2.61 -2.38
N LEU A 78 2.22 1.83 -2.28
CA LEU A 78 1.73 1.26 -1.02
C LEU A 78 2.35 -0.12 -0.83
N LEU A 79 2.95 -0.39 0.33
CA LEU A 79 3.61 -1.66 0.61
C LEU A 79 2.98 -2.39 1.78
N GLY A 80 2.85 -3.71 1.63
CA GLY A 80 2.41 -4.64 2.67
C GLY A 80 3.58 -5.05 3.56
N ASN A 81 4.21 -6.18 3.26
CA ASN A 81 5.42 -6.68 3.93
C ASN A 81 6.56 -6.86 2.91
N ALA A 82 7.82 -6.68 3.35
CA ALA A 82 9.04 -7.18 2.68
C ALA A 82 9.01 -7.21 1.13
N ASP A 83 8.86 -6.03 0.50
CA ASP A 83 8.80 -5.78 -0.97
C ASP A 83 7.46 -6.03 -1.68
N GLU A 84 6.40 -6.37 -0.95
CA GLU A 84 5.07 -6.52 -1.55
C GLU A 84 4.43 -5.17 -1.85
N VAL A 85 4.47 -4.75 -3.12
CA VAL A 85 3.70 -3.60 -3.62
C VAL A 85 2.23 -3.99 -3.74
N LEU A 86 1.37 -3.29 -3.00
CA LEU A 86 -0.08 -3.49 -2.99
C LEU A 86 -0.82 -2.54 -3.93
N GLY A 87 -0.15 -1.55 -4.50
CA GLY A 87 -0.75 -0.62 -5.44
C GLY A 87 -0.17 0.78 -5.31
N THR A 88 -0.86 1.74 -5.90
CA THR A 88 -0.46 3.16 -5.91
C THR A 88 -1.57 4.05 -5.36
N SER A 89 -1.20 5.25 -4.91
CA SER A 89 -2.15 6.28 -4.49
C SER A 89 -1.57 7.68 -4.67
N ASP A 90 -2.45 8.67 -4.83
CA ASP A 90 -2.07 10.09 -4.88
C ASP A 90 -1.87 10.68 -3.47
N GLU A 91 -2.46 10.07 -2.45
CA GLU A 91 -2.39 10.51 -1.05
C GLU A 91 -2.28 9.32 -0.09
N THR A 92 -1.68 9.52 1.09
CA THR A 92 -1.63 8.48 2.12
C THR A 92 -1.51 9.05 3.52
N LEU A 93 -2.09 8.35 4.48
CA LEU A 93 -1.89 8.60 5.92
C LEU A 93 -0.89 7.62 6.54
N LEU A 94 -0.39 6.65 5.77
CA LEU A 94 0.61 5.68 6.22
C LEU A 94 1.95 6.38 6.49
N PRO A 95 2.81 5.82 7.35
CA PRO A 95 4.22 6.21 7.36
C PRO A 95 4.84 6.03 5.98
N TYR A 96 5.52 7.07 5.49
CA TYR A 96 6.13 7.04 4.18
C TYR A 96 7.53 7.63 4.15
N VAL A 97 8.33 7.10 3.25
CA VAL A 97 9.68 7.58 2.94
C VAL A 97 9.68 8.20 1.55
N ILE A 98 10.18 9.42 1.46
CA ILE A 98 10.47 10.07 0.20
C ILE A 98 11.85 9.60 -0.28
N GLN A 99 11.93 9.08 -1.50
CA GLN A 99 13.18 8.67 -2.13
C GLN A 99 13.19 8.96 -3.63
N ASN A 100 14.37 8.82 -4.24
CA ASN A 100 14.53 8.78 -5.69
C ASN A 100 14.60 7.32 -6.16
N GLY A 101 14.14 7.04 -7.37
CA GLY A 101 14.20 5.71 -7.97
C GLY A 101 13.11 4.75 -7.48
N GLU A 102 12.93 3.67 -8.25
CA GLU A 102 11.79 2.75 -8.11
C GLU A 102 11.95 1.72 -6.99
N THR A 103 13.18 1.36 -6.60
CA THR A 103 13.44 0.30 -5.62
C THR A 103 13.27 0.81 -4.19
N PRO A 104 12.27 0.34 -3.43
CA PRO A 104 12.01 0.76 -2.05
C PRO A 104 13.18 0.46 -1.11
N ASN A 105 13.59 1.42 -0.29
CA ASN A 105 14.51 1.15 0.82
C ASN A 105 13.74 0.59 2.03
N LEU A 106 13.66 -0.74 2.14
CA LEU A 106 12.92 -1.42 3.21
C LEU A 106 13.40 -1.08 4.62
N PHE A 107 14.70 -0.83 4.79
CA PHE A 107 15.25 -0.48 6.10
C PHE A 107 14.74 0.90 6.54
N ALA A 108 14.77 1.88 5.64
CA ALA A 108 14.22 3.21 5.89
C ALA A 108 12.71 3.15 6.21
N LEU A 109 11.94 2.32 5.48
CA LEU A 109 10.51 2.14 5.72
C LEU A 109 10.22 1.53 7.10
N THR A 110 11.03 0.54 7.51
CA THR A 110 10.92 -0.08 8.84
C THR A 110 11.23 0.92 9.96
N LEU A 111 12.26 1.76 9.78
CA LEU A 111 12.57 2.84 10.72
C LEU A 111 11.43 3.85 10.79
N MET A 112 10.87 4.23 9.63
CA MET A 112 9.77 5.18 9.53
C MET A 112 8.50 4.66 10.21
N GLU A 113 8.18 3.36 10.08
CA GLU A 113 7.09 2.73 10.80
C GLU A 113 7.28 2.82 12.32
N GLY A 114 8.49 2.56 12.82
CA GLY A 114 8.83 2.73 14.24
C GLY A 114 8.66 4.18 14.71
N VAL A 115 9.16 5.14 13.94
CA VAL A 115 9.01 6.58 14.20
C VAL A 115 7.53 6.98 14.24
N PHE A 116 6.73 6.52 13.29
CA PHE A 116 5.30 6.80 13.25
C PHE A 116 4.56 6.25 14.47
N ASN A 117 4.85 5.00 14.86
CA ASN A 117 4.23 4.39 16.02
C ASN A 117 4.53 5.15 17.33
N MET A 118 5.74 5.72 17.46
CA MET A 118 6.16 6.43 18.67
C MET A 118 5.76 7.90 18.69
N TYR A 119 5.86 8.59 17.55
CA TYR A 119 5.76 10.06 17.48
C TYR A 119 4.61 10.56 16.60
N GLN A 120 3.86 9.65 15.95
CA GLN A 120 2.79 9.96 14.99
C GLN A 120 3.26 10.83 13.81
N VAL A 121 4.56 10.78 13.51
CA VAL A 121 5.14 11.41 12.32
C VAL A 121 5.07 10.42 11.19
N ASN A 122 4.41 10.79 10.10
CA ASN A 122 4.20 9.92 8.95
C ASN A 122 5.15 10.18 7.78
N LYS A 123 6.04 11.17 7.87
CA LYS A 123 6.92 11.59 6.78
C LYS A 123 8.39 11.49 7.16
N GLY A 124 9.18 10.83 6.31
CA GLY A 124 10.64 10.89 6.31
C GLY A 124 11.17 11.07 4.90
N GLU A 125 12.38 11.63 4.76
CA GLU A 125 13.04 11.83 3.48
C GLU A 125 14.43 11.21 3.49
N MET A 126 14.75 10.42 2.47
CA MET A 126 16.10 9.95 2.24
C MET A 126 16.95 11.08 1.65
N ILE A 127 17.94 11.50 2.43
CA ILE A 127 18.94 12.49 2.00
C ILE A 127 20.31 11.89 2.23
N ASN A 128 21.09 11.76 1.16
CA ASN A 128 22.35 11.01 1.15
C ASN A 128 22.14 9.56 1.62
N SER A 129 22.86 9.11 2.64
CA SER A 129 22.76 7.77 3.26
C SER A 129 21.99 7.78 4.59
N GLY A 130 21.15 8.79 4.82
CA GLY A 130 20.36 8.94 6.04
C GLY A 130 18.87 9.14 5.78
N LEU A 131 18.03 8.69 6.72
CA LEU A 131 16.62 9.02 6.79
C LEU A 131 16.45 10.24 7.69
N VAL A 132 15.96 11.34 7.11
CA VAL A 132 15.71 12.59 7.81
C VAL A 132 14.23 12.67 8.18
N VAL A 133 13.94 12.91 9.46
CA VAL A 133 12.59 13.04 9.99
C VAL A 133 12.48 14.33 10.80
N GLU A 134 11.38 15.07 10.62
CA GLU A 134 11.06 16.24 11.45
C GLU A 134 9.99 15.86 12.48
N LEU A 135 10.36 15.92 13.77
CA LEU A 135 9.46 15.63 14.88
C LEU A 135 8.56 16.84 15.21
N PRO A 136 7.43 16.65 15.92
CA PRO A 136 6.49 17.74 16.25
C PRO A 136 7.11 18.94 16.98
N THR A 137 8.22 18.72 17.68
CA THR A 137 8.99 19.74 18.41
C THR A 137 10.02 20.47 17.55
N ARG A 138 9.95 20.36 16.22
CA ARG A 138 10.95 20.86 15.25
C ARG A 138 12.35 20.27 15.44
N VAL A 139 12.47 19.16 16.17
CA VAL A 139 13.71 18.40 16.25
C VAL A 139 13.86 17.62 14.96
N ARG A 140 14.96 17.84 14.26
CA ARG A 140 15.35 17.07 13.08
C ARG A 140 16.21 15.89 13.53
N VAL A 141 15.76 14.68 13.24
CA VAL A 141 16.50 13.44 13.50
C VAL A 141 17.04 12.91 12.19
N ILE A 142 18.30 12.48 12.20
CA ILE A 142 18.97 11.84 11.07
C ILE A 142 19.31 10.42 11.51
N LEU A 143 18.62 9.44 10.93
CA LEU A 143 18.85 8.02 11.18
C LEU A 143 19.79 7.47 10.10
N PRO A 144 20.95 6.90 10.45
CA PRO A 144 21.85 6.32 9.47
C PRO A 144 21.21 5.08 8.83
N LEU A 145 21.34 4.95 7.51
CA LEU A 145 20.86 3.77 6.77
C LEU A 145 21.96 2.73 6.53
N GLU A 146 23.19 3.02 6.97
CA GLU A 146 24.31 2.08 7.00
C GLU A 146 24.64 1.71 8.45
N ILE A 147 24.63 0.41 8.75
CA ILE A 147 25.18 -0.11 10.00
C ILE A 147 26.69 -0.26 9.79
N LYS A 148 27.47 0.73 10.23
CA LYS A 148 28.90 0.48 10.47
C LYS A 148 29.00 -0.34 11.75
N ILE A 149 29.10 -1.65 11.59
CA ILE A 149 29.49 -2.54 12.70
C ILE A 149 30.91 -2.13 13.07
N ALA A 150 31.06 -1.41 14.18
CA ALA A 150 32.36 -1.19 14.78
C ALA A 150 32.85 -2.56 15.27
N TYR A 151 33.64 -3.24 14.44
CA TYR A 151 34.47 -4.32 14.92
C TYR A 151 35.52 -3.69 15.83
N ASP A 152 35.26 -3.73 17.15
CA ASP A 152 36.30 -3.58 18.14
C ASP A 152 37.27 -4.74 17.94
N LYS A 153 38.39 -4.46 17.26
CA LYS A 153 39.51 -5.40 17.18
C LYS A 153 40.22 -5.35 18.53
N ASN A 154 39.95 -6.36 19.37
CA ASN A 154 40.90 -6.80 20.39
C ASN A 154 42.01 -7.63 19.73
#